data_AF-C7NUJ2-F1
#
_entry.id   AF-C7NUJ2-F1
#
_cell.length_a   1.000
_cell.length_b   1.000
_cell.length_c   1.000
_cell.angle_alpha   90.00
_cell.angle_beta   90.00
_cell.angle_gamma   90.00
#
_symmetry.space_group_name_H-M   'P 1'
#
loop_
_entity.id
_entity.type
_entity.pdbx_description
1 polymer ?
#
loop_
_entity_poly.entity_id
_entity_poly.type
_entity_poly.pdbx_seq_one_letter_code
_entity_poly.pdbx_strand_id
1 'polypeptide(L)'
;MEQFVAENLDRYGDTQGVLPERLSEFGEQYRQQGHLTRDQLYELAYETATRSAYHVESNPEDRCIEVTRNVRTVEGDFSQVQLLSGLSGFKAPVASAALTALDPDRHAVVDTRVWAALERLDYLEGRKENFDAADYVAMIEPIREIADETGHSPADVGYALFAYDEHVREGTLH
;
A
#
# COMPACT_ATOMS: atom_id res chain seq x y z
N MET A 1 2.30 -2.25 -21.64
CA MET A 1 2.60 -2.52 -20.21
C MET A 1 2.38 -3.96 -19.75
N GLU A 2 1.58 -4.77 -20.43
CA GLU A 2 1.19 -6.12 -19.95
C GLU A 2 2.36 -7.04 -19.60
N GLN A 3 3.33 -7.20 -20.52
CA GLN A 3 4.52 -8.02 -20.26
C GLN A 3 5.34 -7.52 -19.06
N PHE A 4 5.42 -6.20 -18.87
CA PHE A 4 6.12 -5.61 -17.73
C PHE A 4 5.46 -6.01 -16.41
N VAL A 5 4.12 -5.96 -16.33
CA VAL A 5 3.40 -6.31 -15.10
C VAL A 5 3.58 -7.80 -14.80
N ALA A 6 3.35 -8.68 -15.77
CA ALA A 6 3.48 -10.12 -15.59
C ALA A 6 4.90 -10.54 -15.16
N GLU A 7 5.93 -10.03 -15.83
CA GLU A 7 7.33 -10.38 -15.54
C GLU A 7 7.75 -9.94 -14.14
N ASN A 8 7.26 -8.79 -13.66
CA ASN A 8 7.59 -8.30 -12.33
C ASN A 8 6.70 -8.89 -11.22
N LEU A 9 5.48 -9.33 -11.54
CA LEU A 9 4.69 -10.15 -10.63
C LEU A 9 5.36 -11.49 -10.33
N ASP A 10 5.89 -12.15 -11.37
CA ASP A 10 6.67 -13.38 -11.20
C ASP A 10 7.88 -13.15 -10.29
N ARG A 11 8.57 -12.01 -10.46
CA ARG A 11 9.68 -11.60 -9.58
C ARG A 11 9.25 -11.28 -8.16
N TYR A 12 8.01 -10.83 -7.94
CA TYR A 12 7.55 -10.38 -6.64
C TYR A 12 7.68 -11.47 -5.57
N GLY A 13 7.52 -12.74 -5.95
CA GLY A 13 7.69 -13.89 -5.06
C GLY A 13 9.08 -14.03 -4.43
N ASP A 14 10.12 -13.43 -5.04
CA ASP A 14 11.49 -13.43 -4.54
C ASP A 14 11.85 -12.16 -3.73
N THR A 15 10.88 -11.26 -3.54
CA THR A 15 11.09 -9.96 -2.87
C THR A 15 10.95 -10.05 -1.34
N GLN A 16 11.24 -8.94 -0.66
CA GLN A 16 10.93 -8.75 0.77
C GLN A 16 9.67 -7.91 0.98
N GLY A 17 8.83 -7.75 -0.05
CA GLY A 17 7.56 -7.04 0.05
C GLY A 17 6.53 -7.81 0.90
N VAL A 18 5.41 -7.14 1.22
CA VAL A 18 4.30 -7.79 1.93
C VAL A 18 3.72 -8.92 1.08
N LEU A 19 3.55 -10.10 1.69
CA LEU A 19 3.02 -11.26 0.98
C LEU A 19 1.55 -11.04 0.55
N PRO A 20 1.16 -11.27 -0.71
CA PRO A 20 -0.20 -11.02 -1.17
C PRO A 20 -1.23 -11.88 -0.42
N GLU A 21 -0.87 -13.12 -0.07
CA GLU A 21 -1.73 -14.03 0.68
C GLU A 21 -2.01 -13.49 2.09
N ARG A 22 -0.98 -12.95 2.76
CA ARG A 22 -1.13 -12.31 4.07
C ARG A 22 -2.04 -11.10 4.00
N LEU A 23 -1.86 -10.26 2.99
CA LEU A 23 -2.70 -9.08 2.82
C LEU A 23 -4.16 -9.47 2.53
N SER A 24 -4.38 -10.55 1.78
CA SER A 24 -5.71 -11.13 1.54
C SER A 24 -6.37 -11.63 2.84
N GLU A 25 -5.62 -12.34 3.70
CA GLU A 25 -6.11 -12.78 5.03
C GLU A 25 -6.59 -11.58 5.88
N PHE A 26 -5.81 -10.49 5.93
CA PHE A 26 -6.24 -9.26 6.60
C PHE A 26 -7.50 -8.66 5.95
N GLY A 27 -7.57 -8.68 4.63
CA GLY A 27 -8.72 -8.19 3.88
C GLY A 27 -10.01 -8.93 4.19
N GLU A 28 -9.96 -10.26 4.27
CA GLU A 28 -11.11 -11.09 4.65
C GLU A 28 -11.61 -10.73 6.06
N GLN A 29 -10.70 -10.62 7.02
CA GLN A 29 -11.02 -10.22 8.38
C GLN A 29 -11.63 -8.81 8.43
N TYR A 30 -11.02 -7.86 7.71
CA TYR A 30 -11.49 -6.47 7.66
C TYR A 30 -12.89 -6.38 7.06
N ARG A 31 -13.14 -7.07 5.94
CA ARG A 31 -14.47 -7.08 5.29
C ARG A 31 -15.53 -7.75 6.17
N GLN A 32 -15.20 -8.87 6.82
CA GLN A 32 -16.14 -9.62 7.68
C GLN A 32 -16.51 -8.85 8.95
N GLN A 33 -15.54 -8.23 9.61
CA GLN A 33 -15.74 -7.51 10.88
C GLN A 33 -16.16 -6.05 10.69
N GLY A 34 -15.84 -5.49 9.51
CA GLY A 34 -16.11 -4.11 9.14
C GLY A 34 -15.20 -3.08 9.79
N HIS A 35 -14.15 -3.51 10.48
CA HIS A 35 -13.10 -2.72 11.12
C HIS A 35 -11.87 -3.62 11.37
N LEU A 36 -10.75 -3.02 11.77
CA LEU A 36 -9.57 -3.72 12.28
C LEU A 36 -9.29 -3.29 13.72
N THR A 37 -8.91 -4.25 14.56
CA THR A 37 -8.44 -4.02 15.93
C THR A 37 -7.03 -3.46 15.92
N ARG A 38 -6.55 -2.91 17.04
CA ARG A 38 -5.17 -2.45 17.16
C ARG A 38 -4.17 -3.58 16.92
N ASP A 39 -4.46 -4.78 17.42
CA ASP A 39 -3.57 -5.94 17.26
C ASP A 39 -3.47 -6.36 15.78
N GLN A 40 -4.59 -6.38 15.05
CA GLN A 40 -4.58 -6.65 13.60
C GLN A 40 -3.85 -5.55 12.82
N LEU A 41 -4.03 -4.29 13.21
CA LEU A 41 -3.31 -3.15 12.62
C LEU A 41 -1.80 -3.21 12.92
N TYR A 42 -1.40 -3.70 14.10
CA TYR A 42 -0.01 -3.92 14.44
C TYR A 42 0.59 -5.01 13.56
N GLU A 43 -0.10 -6.14 13.41
CA GLU A 43 0.35 -7.24 12.54
C GLU A 43 0.48 -6.78 11.08
N LEU A 44 -0.51 -6.06 10.54
CA LEU A 44 -0.44 -5.45 9.21
C LEU A 44 0.76 -4.51 9.07
N ALA A 45 0.99 -3.65 10.06
CA ALA A 45 2.14 -2.74 10.07
C ALA A 45 3.47 -3.50 10.20
N TYR A 46 3.49 -4.65 10.87
CA TYR A 46 4.67 -5.48 11.03
C TYR A 46 5.08 -6.14 9.71
N GLU A 47 4.11 -6.64 8.95
CA GLU A 47 4.30 -7.24 7.62
C GLU A 47 4.73 -6.21 6.56
N THR A 48 4.31 -4.96 6.70
CA THR A 48 4.55 -3.91 5.68
C THR A 48 5.71 -2.97 6.02
N ALA A 49 5.90 -2.67 7.30
CA ALA A 49 6.86 -1.70 7.79
C ALA A 49 7.35 -2.07 9.20
N THR A 50 7.96 -3.26 9.33
CA THR A 50 8.38 -3.90 10.59
C THR A 50 9.01 -2.93 11.60
N ARG A 51 9.91 -2.04 11.13
CA ARG A 51 10.64 -1.10 12.00
C ARG A 51 9.76 -0.06 12.68
N SER A 52 8.59 0.24 12.13
CA SER A 52 7.65 1.24 12.66
C SER A 52 6.39 0.64 13.28
N ALA A 53 6.21 -0.69 13.25
CA ALA A 53 5.00 -1.35 13.73
C ALA A 53 4.70 -1.06 15.21
N TYR A 54 5.72 -0.95 16.07
CA TYR A 54 5.57 -0.64 17.49
C TYR A 54 4.86 0.71 17.76
N HIS A 55 4.90 1.65 16.82
CA HIS A 55 4.15 2.90 16.95
C HIS A 55 2.63 2.68 17.00
N VAL A 56 2.14 1.56 16.44
CA VAL A 56 0.72 1.21 16.44
C VAL A 56 0.20 0.96 17.86
N GLU A 57 1.03 0.41 18.74
CA GLU A 57 0.65 0.06 20.13
C GLU A 57 0.22 1.27 20.96
N SER A 58 0.70 2.47 20.59
CA SER A 58 0.34 3.73 21.24
C SER A 58 -1.06 4.24 20.89
N ASN A 59 -1.70 3.69 19.86
CA ASN A 59 -3.07 4.05 19.54
C ASN A 59 -4.05 3.40 20.53
N PRO A 60 -5.08 4.13 20.98
CA PRO A 60 -6.22 3.52 21.67
C PRO A 60 -6.97 2.53 20.77
N GLU A 61 -7.37 1.38 21.32
CA GLU A 61 -8.10 0.32 20.60
C GLU A 61 -9.39 0.84 19.95
N ASP A 62 -10.18 1.60 20.72
CA ASP A 62 -11.42 2.21 20.27
C ASP A 62 -11.20 3.15 19.08
N ARG A 63 -10.09 3.91 19.06
CA ARG A 63 -9.72 4.77 17.94
C ARG A 63 -9.34 3.98 16.70
N CYS A 64 -8.59 2.89 16.83
CA CYS A 64 -8.27 2.01 15.70
C CYS A 64 -9.54 1.47 15.03
N ILE A 65 -10.48 0.99 15.85
CA ILE A 65 -11.78 0.49 15.40
C ILE A 65 -12.61 1.60 14.74
N GLU A 66 -12.66 2.79 15.34
CA GLU A 66 -13.41 3.93 14.81
C GLU A 66 -12.86 4.38 13.45
N VAL A 67 -11.55 4.61 13.36
CA VAL A 67 -10.89 5.07 12.13
C VAL A 67 -11.10 4.06 11.00
N THR A 68 -10.82 2.79 11.24
CA THR A 68 -10.95 1.75 10.20
C THR A 68 -12.41 1.51 9.80
N ARG A 69 -13.37 1.71 10.69
CA ARG A 69 -14.79 1.71 10.32
C ARG A 69 -15.14 2.90 9.41
N ASN A 70 -14.69 4.10 9.77
CA ASN A 70 -14.98 5.34 9.05
C ASN A 70 -14.33 5.37 7.65
N VAL A 71 -13.15 4.76 7.48
CA VAL A 71 -12.46 4.62 6.19
C VAL A 71 -13.33 3.91 5.14
N ARG A 72 -14.21 3.00 5.57
CA ARG A 72 -15.12 2.27 4.67
C ARG A 72 -16.27 3.14 4.16
N THR A 73 -16.54 4.27 4.82
CA THR A 73 -17.69 5.14 4.51
C THR A 73 -17.27 6.46 3.88
N VAL A 74 -16.03 6.89 4.10
CA VAL A 74 -15.51 8.13 3.50
C VAL A 74 -15.20 7.90 2.03
N GLU A 75 -15.52 8.89 1.20
CA GLU A 75 -15.24 8.86 -0.23
C GLU A 75 -13.95 9.62 -0.55
N GLY A 76 -13.25 9.17 -1.60
CA GLY A 76 -12.04 9.80 -2.10
C GLY A 76 -10.75 9.25 -1.48
N ASP A 77 -9.79 8.92 -2.35
CA ASP A 77 -8.51 8.32 -2.00
C ASP A 77 -7.72 9.16 -0.99
N PHE A 78 -7.66 10.49 -1.21
CA PHE A 78 -7.02 11.43 -0.29
C PHE A 78 -7.60 11.31 1.13
N SER A 79 -8.93 11.32 1.26
CA SER A 79 -9.60 11.30 2.56
C SER A 79 -9.45 9.97 3.26
N GLN A 80 -9.48 8.85 2.51
CA GLN A 80 -9.25 7.52 3.06
C GLN A 80 -7.84 7.37 3.65
N VAL A 81 -6.80 7.78 2.90
CA VAL A 81 -5.41 7.73 3.38
C VAL A 81 -5.18 8.71 4.51
N GLN A 82 -5.65 9.95 4.39
CA GLN A 82 -5.49 10.97 5.42
C GLN A 82 -6.11 10.54 6.77
N LEU A 83 -7.25 9.85 6.71
CA LEU A 83 -7.92 9.33 7.90
C LEU A 83 -7.10 8.22 8.58
N LEU A 84 -6.55 7.28 7.81
CA LEU A 84 -5.65 6.25 8.32
C LEU A 84 -4.36 6.85 8.88
N SER A 85 -3.78 7.85 8.20
CA SER A 85 -2.56 8.53 8.63
C SER A 85 -2.71 9.36 9.91
N GLY A 86 -3.93 9.52 10.42
CA GLY A 86 -4.17 10.01 11.78
C GLY A 86 -3.76 9.03 12.89
N LEU A 87 -3.57 7.74 12.57
CA LEU A 87 -3.09 6.73 13.51
C LEU A 87 -1.55 6.74 13.59
N SER A 88 -1.01 6.58 14.80
CA SER A 88 0.42 6.43 15.01
C SER A 88 0.92 5.15 14.32
N GLY A 89 1.98 5.27 13.51
CA GLY A 89 2.53 4.18 12.69
C GLY A 89 1.94 4.06 11.27
N PHE A 90 0.94 4.87 10.91
CA PHE A 90 0.21 4.77 9.63
C PHE A 90 0.64 5.81 8.58
N LYS A 91 1.93 5.85 8.22
CA LYS A 91 2.34 6.60 7.02
C LYS A 91 1.78 5.94 5.75
N ALA A 92 1.92 6.60 4.59
CA ALA A 92 1.34 6.12 3.32
C ALA A 92 1.54 4.63 3.02
N PRO A 93 2.70 3.97 3.31
CA PRO A 93 2.84 2.53 3.08
C PRO A 93 1.88 1.66 3.89
N VAL A 94 1.78 1.90 5.19
CA VAL A 94 0.89 1.11 6.06
C VAL A 94 -0.57 1.49 5.81
N ALA A 95 -0.86 2.77 5.61
CA ALA A 95 -2.20 3.25 5.29
C ALA A 95 -2.71 2.66 3.96
N SER A 96 -1.88 2.69 2.91
CA SER A 96 -2.23 2.09 1.62
C SER A 96 -2.39 0.58 1.70
N ALA A 97 -1.57 -0.12 2.50
CA ALA A 97 -1.77 -1.55 2.74
C ALA A 97 -3.12 -1.87 3.39
N ALA A 98 -3.60 -1.07 4.35
CA ALA A 98 -4.92 -1.26 4.93
C ALA A 98 -6.05 -1.07 3.89
N LEU A 99 -5.90 -0.12 2.96
CA LEU A 99 -6.86 0.08 1.87
C LEU A 99 -6.81 -1.04 0.84
N THR A 100 -5.62 -1.50 0.46
CA THR A 100 -5.42 -2.62 -0.47
C THR A 100 -5.95 -3.93 0.10
N ALA A 101 -5.77 -4.17 1.40
CA ALA A 101 -6.40 -5.31 2.07
C ALA A 101 -7.93 -5.23 1.96
N LEU A 102 -8.51 -4.05 2.19
CA LEU A 102 -9.96 -3.84 2.11
C LEU A 102 -10.49 -4.06 0.70
N ASP A 103 -9.86 -3.45 -0.31
CA ASP A 103 -10.31 -3.42 -1.70
C ASP A 103 -9.11 -3.38 -2.69
N PRO A 104 -8.55 -4.55 -3.06
CA PRO A 104 -7.37 -4.64 -3.93
C PRO A 104 -7.67 -4.26 -5.39
N ASP A 105 -8.94 -4.26 -5.80
CA ASP A 105 -9.37 -3.83 -7.13
C ASP A 105 -9.40 -2.31 -7.27
N ARG A 106 -9.27 -1.57 -6.16
CA ARG A 106 -9.24 -0.10 -6.15
C ARG A 106 -7.93 0.47 -5.63
N HIS A 107 -7.20 -0.25 -4.79
CA HIS A 107 -6.04 0.28 -4.09
C HIS A 107 -4.79 -0.58 -4.30
N ALA A 108 -3.63 0.03 -4.14
CA ALA A 108 -2.33 -0.61 -4.20
C ALA A 108 -1.49 -0.22 -2.99
N VAL A 109 -0.63 -1.13 -2.53
CA VAL A 109 0.40 -0.81 -1.53
C VAL A 109 1.43 0.09 -2.20
N VAL A 110 1.73 1.24 -1.61
CA VAL A 110 2.69 2.20 -2.18
C VAL A 110 3.78 2.59 -1.20
N ASP A 111 5.00 2.72 -1.68
CA ASP A 111 6.17 3.11 -0.89
C ASP A 111 7.22 3.82 -1.77
N THR A 112 8.43 3.97 -1.23
CA THR A 112 9.55 4.59 -1.95
C THR A 112 9.95 3.82 -3.22
N ARG A 113 9.78 2.49 -3.23
CA ARG A 113 10.10 1.67 -4.41
C ARG A 113 9.05 1.86 -5.49
N VAL A 114 7.77 1.87 -5.13
CA VAL A 114 6.67 2.15 -6.06
C VAL A 114 6.80 3.55 -6.66
N TRP A 115 7.11 4.57 -5.85
CA TRP A 115 7.38 5.91 -6.36
C TRP A 115 8.55 5.91 -7.37
N ALA A 116 9.67 5.28 -7.02
CA ALA A 116 10.85 5.22 -7.89
C ALA A 116 10.57 4.46 -9.19
N ALA A 117 9.76 3.40 -9.16
CA ALA A 117 9.32 2.69 -10.35
C ALA A 117 8.48 3.60 -11.27
N LEU A 118 7.51 4.34 -10.71
CA LEU A 118 6.69 5.28 -11.46
C LEU A 118 7.52 6.44 -12.03
N GLU A 119 8.53 6.92 -11.31
CA GLU A 119 9.47 7.94 -11.81
C GLU A 119 10.30 7.43 -12.98
N ARG A 120 10.83 6.21 -12.91
CA ARG A 120 11.58 5.58 -14.02
C ARG A 120 10.75 5.32 -15.27
N LEU A 121 9.44 5.19 -15.09
CA LEU A 121 8.45 5.00 -16.15
C LEU A 121 7.86 6.33 -16.64
N ASP A 122 8.42 7.47 -16.22
CA ASP A 122 8.01 8.82 -16.59
C ASP A 122 6.57 9.21 -16.16
N TYR A 123 5.98 8.52 -15.18
CA TYR A 123 4.67 8.88 -14.61
C TYR A 123 4.77 9.93 -13.50
N LEU A 124 5.89 9.98 -12.79
CA LEU A 124 6.14 10.92 -11.70
C LEU A 124 7.48 11.61 -11.89
N GLU A 125 7.64 12.78 -11.29
CA GLU A 125 8.88 13.55 -11.33
C GLU A 125 9.54 13.63 -9.96
N GLY A 126 10.86 13.42 -9.95
CA GLY A 126 11.71 13.69 -8.79
C GLY A 126 11.76 12.55 -7.77
N ARG A 127 12.83 12.55 -6.97
CA ARG A 127 13.02 11.56 -5.90
C ARG A 127 12.26 11.98 -4.65
N LYS A 128 11.62 11.01 -4.00
CA LYS A 128 10.88 11.22 -2.75
C LYS A 128 10.97 9.99 -1.85
N GLU A 129 11.05 10.23 -0.54
CA GLU A 129 11.22 9.16 0.48
C GLU A 129 10.21 9.27 1.64
N ASN A 130 9.43 10.35 1.67
CA ASN A 130 8.36 10.55 2.65
C ASN A 130 7.09 10.88 1.89
N PHE A 131 6.01 10.20 2.22
CA PHE A 131 4.76 10.28 1.47
C PHE A 131 3.59 10.65 2.38
N ASP A 132 2.77 11.57 1.89
CA ASP A 132 1.49 11.95 2.49
C ASP A 132 0.30 11.45 1.65
N ALA A 133 -0.91 11.87 2.00
CA ALA A 133 -2.12 11.48 1.30
C ALA A 133 -2.20 12.03 -0.13
N ALA A 134 -1.59 13.17 -0.44
CA ALA A 134 -1.54 13.70 -1.80
C ALA A 134 -0.58 12.88 -2.66
N ASP A 135 0.54 12.45 -2.09
CA ASP A 135 1.48 11.56 -2.76
C ASP A 135 0.85 10.19 -3.06
N TYR A 136 0.02 9.67 -2.16
CA TYR A 136 -0.76 8.47 -2.45
C TYR A 136 -1.65 8.65 -3.69
N VAL A 137 -2.37 9.78 -3.78
CA VAL A 137 -3.22 10.08 -4.94
C VAL A 137 -2.39 10.14 -6.22
N ALA A 138 -1.24 10.80 -6.17
CA ALA A 138 -0.32 10.88 -7.32
C ALA A 138 0.19 9.50 -7.77
N MET A 139 0.38 8.55 -6.85
CA MET A 139 0.79 7.18 -7.19
C MET A 139 -0.36 6.31 -7.66
N ILE A 140 -1.55 6.39 -7.03
CA ILE A 140 -2.65 5.45 -7.34
C ILE A 140 -3.30 5.71 -8.70
N GLU A 141 -3.28 6.96 -9.17
CA GLU A 141 -3.82 7.31 -10.49
C GLU A 141 -3.11 6.57 -11.65
N PRO A 142 -1.78 6.67 -11.85
CA PRO A 142 -1.09 5.93 -12.89
C PRO A 142 -1.12 4.41 -12.65
N ILE A 143 -1.15 3.95 -11.41
CA ILE A 143 -1.30 2.52 -11.10
C ILE A 143 -2.63 1.98 -11.66
N ARG A 144 -3.73 2.72 -11.49
CA ARG A 144 -5.04 2.34 -12.04
C ARG A 144 -5.06 2.41 -13.57
N GLU A 145 -4.38 3.38 -14.18
CA GLU A 145 -4.24 3.46 -15.64
C GLU A 145 -3.52 2.21 -16.19
N ILE A 146 -2.41 1.79 -15.55
CA ILE A 146 -1.70 0.57 -15.93
C ILE A 146 -2.57 -0.66 -15.69
N ALA A 147 -3.32 -0.71 -14.59
CA ALA A 147 -4.24 -1.81 -14.28
C ALA A 147 -5.30 -1.95 -15.40
N ASP A 148 -5.91 -0.84 -15.82
CA ASP A 148 -6.88 -0.80 -16.91
C ASP A 148 -6.26 -1.18 -18.27
N GLU A 149 -5.03 -0.72 -18.58
CA GLU A 149 -4.33 -1.07 -19.82
C GLU A 149 -4.02 -2.57 -19.91
N THR A 150 -3.71 -3.19 -18.78
CA THR A 150 -3.14 -4.55 -18.72
C THR A 150 -4.13 -5.62 -18.27
N GLY A 151 -5.30 -5.23 -17.75
CA GLY A 151 -6.29 -6.16 -17.20
C GLY A 151 -5.91 -6.76 -15.85
N HIS A 152 -4.90 -6.21 -15.17
CA HIS A 152 -4.51 -6.57 -13.81
C HIS A 152 -5.22 -5.71 -12.75
N SER A 153 -5.22 -6.13 -11.50
CA SER A 153 -5.72 -5.27 -10.40
C SER A 153 -4.71 -4.16 -10.07
N PRO A 154 -5.14 -3.03 -9.49
CA PRO A 154 -4.22 -2.03 -8.94
C PRO A 154 -3.23 -2.64 -7.93
N ALA A 155 -3.68 -3.59 -7.09
CA ALA A 155 -2.80 -4.31 -6.18
C ALA A 155 -1.66 -5.05 -6.91
N ASP A 156 -2.00 -5.80 -7.96
CA ASP A 156 -1.02 -6.51 -8.80
C ASP A 156 0.00 -5.55 -9.43
N VAL A 157 -0.47 -4.43 -9.96
CA VAL A 157 0.42 -3.40 -10.53
C VAL A 157 1.34 -2.82 -9.46
N GLY A 158 0.83 -2.57 -8.25
CA GLY A 158 1.65 -2.14 -7.11
C GLY A 158 2.78 -3.12 -6.78
N TYR A 159 2.48 -4.41 -6.74
CA TYR A 159 3.48 -5.47 -6.53
C TYR A 159 4.51 -5.52 -7.66
N ALA A 160 4.06 -5.43 -8.91
CA ALA A 160 4.96 -5.38 -10.06
C ALA A 160 5.90 -4.18 -10.02
N LEU A 161 5.41 -2.98 -9.67
CA LEU A 161 6.23 -1.78 -9.55
C LEU A 161 7.26 -1.91 -8.42
N PHE A 162 6.86 -2.47 -7.28
CA PHE A 162 7.78 -2.75 -6.18
C PHE A 162 8.91 -3.69 -6.62
N ALA A 163 8.57 -4.83 -7.24
CA ALA A 163 9.54 -5.82 -7.70
C ALA A 163 10.46 -5.27 -8.79
N TYR A 164 9.92 -4.43 -9.67
CA TYR A 164 10.71 -3.76 -10.71
C TYR A 164 11.81 -2.89 -10.10
N ASP A 165 11.46 -1.96 -9.20
CA ASP A 165 12.48 -1.12 -8.57
C ASP A 165 13.43 -1.94 -7.70
N GLU A 166 12.96 -2.98 -7.01
CA GLU A 166 13.86 -3.88 -6.28
C GLU A 166 14.87 -4.58 -7.18
N HIS A 167 14.48 -4.98 -8.38
CA HIS A 167 15.35 -5.63 -9.34
C HIS A 167 16.38 -4.68 -9.98
N VAL A 168 15.96 -3.47 -10.38
CA VAL A 168 16.81 -2.56 -11.16
C VAL A 168 17.59 -1.55 -10.34
N ARG A 169 17.26 -1.37 -9.05
CA ARG A 169 17.92 -0.39 -8.20
C ARG A 169 19.37 -0.78 -7.91
N GLU A 170 20.28 0.12 -8.27
CA GLU A 170 21.67 0.08 -7.83
C GLU A 170 21.82 0.84 -6.50
N GLY A 171 22.33 0.16 -5.46
CA GLY A 171 22.58 0.75 -4.14
C GLY A 171 21.42 0.63 -3.14
N THR A 172 21.66 1.08 -1.91
CA THR A 172 20.64 1.16 -0.85
C THR A 172 19.75 2.40 -1.05
N LEU A 173 18.63 2.49 -0.32
CA LEU A 173 17.74 3.66 -0.23
C LEU A 173 18.41 4.93 0.37
N HIS A 174 19.72 5.11 0.21
CA HIS A 174 20.54 6.16 0.83
C HIS A 174 21.56 6.72 -0.17
#